data_AF-A0A4W6CX35-F1
#
_entry.id   AF-A0A4W6CX35-F1
#
_cell.length_a   1.000
_cell.length_b   1.000
_cell.length_c   1.000
_cell.angle_alpha   90.00
_cell.angle_beta   90.00
_cell.angle_gamma   90.00
#
_symmetry.space_group_name_H-M   'P 1'
#
loop_
_entity.id
_entity.type
_entity.pdbx_description
1 polymer ?
#
loop_
_entity_poly.entity_id
_entity_poly.type
_entity_poly.pdbx_seq_one_letter_code
_entity_poly.pdbx_strand_id
1 'polypeptide(L)'
;MAGAIIENMSTKKLVFLGFFIFVLQVLSIMIGALIAPSPTSAIRYLSTKCINHHRARAWLMPWGSNQCQQVHSFDEPLAKTLDANDIVFAVHLPLPNMEMSPWFQYMLAVLQFDIAFKMINQIGEMYIFLSRM
;
A
#
# COMPACT_ATOMS: atom_id res chain seq x y z
N MET A 1 46.16 10.26 30.72
CA MET A 1 45.00 9.92 29.86
C MET A 1 43.75 10.12 30.69
N ALA A 2 42.93 11.12 30.39
CA ALA A 2 41.68 11.33 31.09
C ALA A 2 40.69 10.24 30.63
N GLY A 3 40.25 9.38 31.56
CA GLY A 3 39.28 8.32 31.30
C GLY A 3 37.92 8.87 30.88
N ALA A 4 37.10 8.02 30.26
CA ALA A 4 35.78 8.43 29.76
C ALA A 4 34.86 8.88 30.91
N ILE A 5 33.87 9.72 30.62
CA ILE A 5 32.94 10.29 31.63
C ILE A 5 32.27 9.18 32.48
N ILE A 6 32.04 8.01 31.91
CA ILE A 6 31.46 6.84 32.59
C ILE A 6 32.42 6.22 33.62
N GLU A 7 33.74 6.26 33.39
CA GLU A 7 34.74 5.67 34.28
C GLU A 7 35.03 6.54 35.51
N ASN A 8 34.80 7.85 35.39
CA ASN A 8 35.06 8.83 36.46
C ASN A 8 33.79 9.28 37.20
N MET A 9 32.62 8.73 36.86
CA MET A 9 31.34 9.10 37.47
C MET A 9 31.00 8.20 38.66
N SER A 10 30.58 8.83 39.77
CA SER A 10 30.09 8.13 40.96
C SER A 10 28.84 7.29 40.64
N THR A 11 28.77 6.08 41.17
CA THR A 11 27.63 5.15 41.01
C THR A 11 26.28 5.80 41.31
N LYS A 12 26.23 6.75 42.25
CA LYS A 12 25.00 7.50 42.57
C LYS A 12 24.49 8.34 41.40
N LYS A 13 25.40 9.01 40.68
CA LYS A 13 25.06 9.82 39.50
C LYS A 13 24.63 8.93 38.34
N LEU A 14 25.28 7.78 38.19
CA LEU A 14 24.93 6.78 37.18
C LEU A 14 23.52 6.21 37.38
N VAL A 15 23.17 5.85 38.63
CA VAL A 15 21.82 5.34 38.95
C VAL A 15 20.75 6.41 38.72
N PHE A 16 21.00 7.66 39.11
CA PHE A 16 20.07 8.76 38.87
C PHE A 16 19.84 8.99 37.36
N LEU A 17 20.92 9.02 36.57
CA LEU A 17 20.84 9.15 35.12
C LEU A 17 20.09 7.96 34.49
N GLY A 18 20.35 6.74 34.95
CA GLY A 18 19.66 5.54 34.49
C GLY A 18 18.16 5.58 34.77
N PHE A 19 17.76 5.97 35.98
CA PHE A 19 16.36 6.15 36.33
C PHE A 19 15.69 7.25 35.49
N PHE A 20 16.37 8.36 35.26
CA PHE A 20 15.87 9.44 34.40
C PHE A 20 15.62 8.97 32.96
N ILE A 21 16.58 8.27 32.36
CA ILE A 21 16.43 7.67 31.03
C ILE A 21 15.30 6.63 31.02
N PHE A 22 15.18 5.82 32.07
CA PHE A 22 14.10 4.84 32.20
C PHE A 22 12.72 5.51 32.20
N VAL A 23 12.54 6.59 32.96
CA VAL A 23 11.29 7.35 32.97
C VAL A 23 10.98 7.93 31.59
N LEU A 24 11.97 8.52 30.91
CA LEU A 24 11.80 9.01 29.54
C LEU A 24 11.43 7.91 28.55
N GLN A 25 12.00 6.71 28.70
CA GLN A 25 11.69 5.56 27.86
C GLN A 25 10.24 5.12 28.05
N VAL A 26 9.77 5.03 29.30
CA VAL A 26 8.38 4.69 29.61
C VAL A 26 7.42 5.74 29.02
N LEU A 27 7.74 7.03 29.16
CA LEU A 27 6.93 8.11 28.58
C LEU A 27 6.89 8.04 27.04
N SER A 28 8.02 7.77 26.40
CA SER A 28 8.10 7.63 24.94
C SER A 28 7.22 6.48 24.42
N ILE A 29 7.26 5.33 25.12
CA ILE A 29 6.41 4.18 24.79
C ILE A 29 4.93 4.52 24.98
N MET A 30 4.57 5.21 26.07
CA MET A 30 3.20 5.63 26.33
C MET A 30 2.66 6.58 25.26
N ILE A 31 3.47 7.53 24.79
CA ILE A 31 3.08 8.44 23.69
C ILE A 31 2.86 7.64 22.40
N GLY A 32 3.78 6.73 22.06
CA GLY A 32 3.65 5.88 20.88
C GLY A 32 2.44 4.93 20.93
N ALA A 33 2.07 4.45 22.11
CA ALA A 33 0.98 3.48 22.28
C ALA A 33 -0.40 4.12 22.42
N LEU A 34 -0.51 5.29 23.07
CA LEU A 34 -1.81 5.89 23.42
C LEU A 34 -2.18 7.12 22.58
N ILE A 35 -1.20 7.85 22.05
CA ILE A 35 -1.44 9.12 21.35
C ILE A 35 -1.23 8.95 19.84
N ALA A 36 -0.18 8.23 19.44
CA ALA A 36 0.15 8.08 18.03
C ALA A 36 -0.85 7.15 17.32
N PRO A 37 -1.38 7.54 16.15
CA PRO A 37 -2.16 6.63 15.31
C PRO A 37 -1.24 5.56 14.69
N SER A 38 -1.85 4.52 14.11
CA SER A 38 -1.10 3.47 13.42
C SER A 38 -0.15 4.05 12.36
N PRO A 39 1.12 3.61 12.31
CA PRO A 39 2.16 4.24 11.50
C PRO A 39 1.93 4.12 9.99
N THR A 40 1.18 3.11 9.56
CA THR A 40 0.86 2.85 8.16
C THR A 40 -0.58 2.40 8.05
N SER A 41 -1.29 2.90 7.04
CA SER A 41 -2.60 2.39 6.64
C SER A 41 -2.47 1.66 5.31
N ALA A 42 -3.03 0.46 5.22
CA ALA A 42 -3.08 -0.32 3.99
C ALA A 42 -4.53 -0.37 3.50
N ILE A 43 -4.78 0.20 2.33
CA ILE A 43 -6.11 0.21 1.70
C ILE A 43 -6.04 -0.65 0.45
N ARG A 44 -6.97 -1.62 0.35
CA ARG A 44 -7.09 -2.47 -0.83
C ARG A 44 -7.97 -1.79 -1.87
N TYR A 45 -7.42 -1.56 -3.05
CA TYR A 45 -8.15 -1.02 -4.18
C TYR A 45 -8.49 -2.15 -5.16
N LEU A 46 -9.76 -2.26 -5.54
CA LEU A 46 -10.17 -3.10 -6.65
C LEU A 46 -10.05 -2.30 -7.93
N SER A 47 -9.33 -2.82 -8.91
CA SER A 47 -9.23 -2.18 -10.21
C SER A 47 -10.53 -2.30 -10.99
N THR A 48 -10.96 -1.18 -11.55
CA THR A 48 -12.14 -1.12 -12.42
C THR A 48 -11.70 -1.44 -13.84
N LYS A 49 -12.39 -2.39 -14.49
CA LYS A 49 -12.09 -2.80 -15.87
C LYS A 49 -12.84 -1.87 -16.81
N CYS A 50 -12.13 -0.91 -17.39
CA CYS A 50 -12.67 0.03 -18.37
C CYS A 50 -12.45 -0.47 -19.80
N ILE A 51 -13.40 -0.19 -20.69
CA ILE A 51 -13.29 -0.50 -22.12
C ILE A 51 -12.78 0.72 -22.90
N ASN A 52 -11.78 0.52 -23.75
CA ASN A 52 -11.24 1.54 -24.65
C ASN A 52 -11.33 1.11 -26.12
N HIS A 53 -12.52 1.19 -26.71
CA HIS A 53 -12.77 0.79 -28.09
C HIS A 53 -11.90 1.52 -29.12
N HIS A 54 -11.54 2.78 -28.87
CA HIS A 54 -10.80 3.61 -29.81
C HIS A 54 -9.30 3.65 -29.54
N ARG A 55 -8.82 2.89 -28.54
CA ARG A 55 -7.42 2.89 -28.06
C ARG A 55 -6.85 4.31 -27.93
N ALA A 56 -7.71 5.25 -27.56
CA ALA A 56 -7.33 6.64 -27.40
C ALA A 56 -6.49 6.76 -26.13
N ARG A 57 -5.51 7.67 -26.13
CA ARG A 57 -4.74 8.04 -24.93
C ARG A 57 -5.56 8.92 -23.98
N ALA A 58 -6.80 8.50 -23.71
CA ALA A 58 -7.72 9.19 -22.83
C ALA A 58 -7.57 8.66 -21.40
N TRP A 59 -7.72 9.56 -20.43
CA TRP A 59 -7.77 9.18 -19.03
C TRP A 59 -9.13 8.54 -18.74
N LEU A 60 -9.12 7.24 -18.44
CA LEU A 60 -10.32 6.47 -18.11
C LEU A 60 -10.55 6.56 -16.59
N MET A 61 -11.61 7.25 -16.21
CA MET A 61 -11.96 7.42 -14.80
C MET A 61 -12.85 6.26 -14.33
N PRO A 62 -12.51 5.60 -13.20
CA PRO A 62 -13.28 4.48 -12.68
C PRO A 62 -14.60 4.91 -12.01
N TRP A 63 -14.76 6.20 -11.69
CA TRP A 63 -15.98 6.73 -11.08
C TRP A 63 -16.12 8.23 -11.38
N GLY A 64 -17.30 8.80 -11.09
CA GLY A 64 -17.60 10.22 -11.29
C GLY A 64 -18.46 10.49 -12.54
N SER A 65 -18.61 11.75 -12.90
CA SER A 65 -19.43 12.17 -14.06
C SER A 65 -18.88 11.65 -15.40
N ASN A 66 -17.56 11.49 -15.49
CA ASN A 66 -16.85 10.99 -16.66
C ASN A 66 -16.42 9.53 -16.48
N GLN A 67 -17.25 8.72 -15.82
CA GLN A 67 -16.95 7.30 -15.63
C GLN A 67 -16.82 6.58 -16.97
N CYS A 68 -15.83 5.70 -17.06
CA CYS A 68 -15.64 4.84 -18.22
C CYS A 68 -16.77 3.80 -18.32
N GLN A 69 -16.93 3.18 -19.49
CA GLN A 69 -17.77 1.99 -19.62
C GLN A 69 -17.06 0.81 -18.94
N GLN A 70 -17.69 0.25 -17.91
CA GLN A 70 -17.09 -0.76 -17.05
C GLN A 70 -17.62 -2.15 -17.36
N VAL A 71 -16.79 -3.15 -17.09
CA VAL A 71 -17.15 -4.56 -17.10
C VAL A 71 -16.95 -5.10 -15.68
N HIS A 72 -17.96 -5.71 -15.07
CA HIS A 72 -17.80 -6.25 -13.73
C HIS A 72 -17.11 -7.63 -13.78
N SER A 73 -17.57 -8.51 -14.67
CA SER A 73 -16.98 -9.84 -14.86
C SER A 73 -16.50 -10.11 -16.28
N PHE A 74 -15.40 -10.86 -16.40
CA PHE A 74 -14.92 -11.35 -17.70
C PHE A 74 -15.85 -12.43 -18.32
N ASP A 75 -16.83 -12.92 -17.55
CA ASP A 75 -17.84 -13.86 -18.05
C ASP A 75 -18.98 -13.19 -18.83
N GLU A 76 -19.06 -11.85 -18.76
CA GLU A 76 -20.07 -11.08 -19.48
C GLU A 76 -19.89 -11.21 -21.00
N PRO A 77 -20.99 -11.26 -21.77
CA PRO A 77 -20.92 -11.42 -23.24
C PRO A 77 -20.12 -10.29 -23.90
N LEU A 78 -20.21 -9.07 -23.36
CA LEU A 78 -19.44 -7.92 -23.82
C LEU A 78 -17.93 -8.12 -23.64
N ALA A 79 -17.52 -8.73 -22.52
CA ALA A 79 -16.11 -9.02 -22.23
C ALA A 79 -15.53 -10.06 -23.19
N LYS A 80 -16.35 -11.03 -23.63
CA LYS A 80 -15.94 -12.08 -24.57
C LYS A 80 -15.74 -11.59 -26.00
N THR A 81 -16.38 -10.48 -26.37
CA THR A 81 -16.25 -9.87 -27.70
C THR A 81 -15.09 -8.88 -27.81
N LEU A 82 -14.50 -8.48 -26.68
CA LEU A 82 -13.43 -7.49 -26.62
C LEU A 82 -12.06 -8.13 -26.77
N ASP A 83 -11.14 -7.42 -27.44
CA ASP A 83 -9.74 -7.81 -27.48
C ASP A 83 -9.08 -7.53 -26.11
N ALA A 84 -8.05 -8.30 -25.75
CA ALA A 84 -7.33 -8.13 -24.50
C ALA A 84 -6.69 -6.74 -24.36
N ASN A 85 -6.34 -6.12 -25.49
CA ASN A 85 -5.74 -4.79 -25.54
C ASN A 85 -6.75 -3.64 -25.31
N ASP A 86 -8.05 -3.92 -25.41
CA ASP A 86 -9.09 -2.90 -25.25
C ASP A 86 -9.53 -2.77 -23.78
N ILE A 87 -9.03 -3.64 -22.90
CA ILE A 87 -9.32 -3.63 -21.46
C ILE A 87 -8.23 -2.86 -20.73
N VAL A 88 -8.63 -1.82 -20.00
CA VAL A 88 -7.73 -1.01 -19.17
C VAL A 88 -8.16 -1.13 -17.70
N PHE A 89 -7.23 -1.52 -16.84
CA PHE A 89 -7.44 -1.54 -15.40
C PHE A 89 -7.19 -0.15 -14.83
N ALA A 90 -8.26 0.57 -14.51
CA ALA A 90 -8.19 1.91 -13.93
C ALA A 90 -8.36 1.84 -12.41
N VAL A 91 -7.49 2.54 -11.68
CA VAL A 91 -7.61 2.75 -10.24
C VAL A 91 -7.44 4.24 -9.98
N HIS A 92 -8.32 4.81 -9.16
CA HIS A 92 -8.20 6.19 -8.73
C HIS A 92 -7.82 6.22 -7.25
N LEU A 93 -6.72 6.92 -6.96
CA LEU A 93 -6.24 7.20 -5.62
C LEU A 93 -6.31 8.72 -5.44
N PRO A 94 -6.95 9.23 -4.39
CA PRO A 94 -7.62 8.55 -3.27
C PRO A 94 -9.02 7.96 -3.62
N LEU A 95 -9.65 7.26 -2.66
CA LEU A 95 -11.04 6.79 -2.76
C LEU A 95 -12.02 7.95 -3.02
N PRO A 96 -13.22 7.67 -3.56
CA PRO A 96 -14.23 8.71 -3.78
C PRO A 96 -14.54 9.46 -2.48
N ASN A 97 -14.61 10.79 -2.57
CA ASN A 97 -14.82 11.73 -1.46
C ASN A 97 -13.71 11.77 -0.40
N MET A 98 -12.53 11.21 -0.70
CA MET A 98 -11.34 11.33 0.14
C MET A 98 -10.29 12.18 -0.56
N GLU A 99 -9.41 12.83 0.20
CA GLU A 99 -8.27 13.57 -0.31
C GLU A 99 -6.98 13.08 0.35
N MET A 100 -5.89 13.07 -0.42
CA MET A 100 -4.59 12.67 0.11
C MET A 100 -3.80 13.92 0.48
N SER A 101 -3.35 14.01 1.73
CA SER A 101 -2.59 15.17 2.21
C SER A 101 -1.07 14.91 2.14
N PRO A 102 -0.24 15.97 2.07
CA PRO A 102 1.23 15.82 2.12
C PRO A 102 1.77 15.17 3.40
N TRP A 103 0.95 15.09 4.46
CA TRP A 103 1.33 14.48 5.75
C TRP A 103 1.59 12.97 5.67
N PHE A 104 1.15 12.29 4.61
CA PHE A 104 1.42 10.86 4.43
C PHE A 104 2.89 10.54 4.11
N GLN A 105 3.68 11.52 3.64
CA GLN A 105 5.13 11.45 3.34
C GLN A 105 5.57 10.45 2.26
N TYR A 106 4.96 9.27 2.18
CA TYR A 106 5.24 8.24 1.20
C TYR A 106 3.95 7.59 0.71
N MET A 107 4.03 6.96 -0.45
CA MET A 107 2.95 6.17 -1.04
C MET A 107 3.54 4.88 -1.59
N LEU A 108 3.01 3.74 -1.14
CA LEU A 108 3.43 2.42 -1.58
C LEU A 108 2.25 1.72 -2.23
N ALA A 109 2.44 1.25 -3.45
CA ALA A 109 1.44 0.50 -4.21
C ALA A 109 1.96 -0.91 -4.50
N VAL A 110 1.16 -1.93 -4.19
CA VAL A 110 1.44 -3.33 -4.52
C VAL A 110 0.30 -3.84 -5.38
N LEU A 111 0.63 -4.44 -6.52
CA LEU A 111 -0.34 -5.09 -7.40
C LEU A 111 -0.53 -6.54 -6.95
N GLN A 112 -1.78 -6.90 -6.68
CA GLN A 112 -2.20 -8.28 -6.42
C GLN A 112 -3.06 -8.74 -7.58
N PHE A 113 -2.66 -9.81 -8.26
CA PHE A 113 -3.38 -10.35 -9.42
C PHE A 113 -4.22 -11.56 -8.99
N ASP A 114 -5.52 -11.50 -9.25
CA ASP A 114 -6.42 -12.65 -9.14
C ASP A 114 -6.48 -13.39 -10.48
N ILE A 115 -5.82 -14.54 -10.57
CA ILE A 115 -5.76 -15.35 -11.78
C ILE A 115 -6.63 -16.60 -11.59
N ALA A 116 -7.67 -16.73 -12.41
CA ALA A 116 -8.51 -17.92 -12.43
C ALA A 116 -7.79 -19.09 -13.12
N PHE A 117 -7.75 -20.25 -12.48
CA PHE A 117 -7.16 -21.44 -13.05
C PHE A 117 -8.01 -22.00 -14.20
N LYS A 118 -7.40 -22.22 -15.36
CA LYS A 118 -8.02 -22.93 -16.49
C LYS A 118 -7.07 -24.00 -17.01
N MET A 119 -7.58 -25.22 -17.20
CA MET A 119 -6.80 -26.37 -17.69
C MET A 119 -6.12 -26.10 -19.04
N ILE A 120 -6.76 -25.28 -19.90
CA ILE A 120 -6.28 -24.92 -21.24
C ILE A 120 -5.35 -23.70 -21.27
N ASN A 121 -5.21 -22.97 -20.17
CA ASN A 121 -4.40 -21.75 -20.11
C ASN A 121 -3.70 -21.67 -18.75
N GLN A 122 -2.62 -22.44 -18.63
CA GLN A 122 -1.80 -22.49 -17.43
C GLN A 122 -0.82 -21.31 -17.39
N ILE A 123 -0.54 -20.84 -16.18
CA ILE A 123 0.53 -19.89 -15.94
C ILE A 123 1.85 -20.58 -16.27
N GLY A 124 2.69 -19.95 -17.11
CA GLY A 124 4.00 -20.51 -17.44
C GLY A 124 4.86 -20.72 -16.18
N GLU A 125 5.60 -21.83 -16.13
CA GLU A 125 6.46 -22.28 -15.02
C GLU A 125 7.33 -21.16 -14.41
N MET A 126 7.77 -20.18 -15.22
CA MET A 126 8.61 -19.07 -14.78
C MET A 126 7.93 -18.08 -13.80
N TYR A 127 6.60 -18.00 -13.80
CA TYR A 127 5.85 -17.09 -12.90
C TYR A 127 5.47 -17.73 -11.56
N ILE A 128 5.45 -19.07 -11.47
CA ILE A 128 5.08 -19.80 -10.26
C ILE A 128 6.15 -19.63 -9.16
N PHE A 129 7.42 -19.53 -9.54
CA PHE A 129 8.52 -19.30 -8.58
C PHE A 129 8.46 -17.93 -7.90
N LEU A 130 7.90 -16.91 -8.55
CA LEU A 130 7.83 -15.55 -8.00
C LEU A 130 6.73 -15.38 -6.92
N SER A 131 5.72 -16.27 -6.91
CA SER A 131 4.66 -16.29 -5.89
C SER A 131 5.01 -17.16 -4.67
N ARG A 132 6.13 -17.88 -4.71
CA ARG A 132 6.55 -18.83 -3.66
C ARG A 132 7.79 -18.41 -2.87
N MET A 133 8.38 -17.25 -3.19
CA MET A 133 9.32 -16.52 -2.34
C MET A 133 8.58 -15.49 -1.50
#